data_AF-A0A4P5U097-F1
#
_entry.id   AF-A0A4P5U097-F1
#
_cell.length_a   1.000
_cell.length_b   1.000
_cell.length_c   1.000
_cell.angle_alpha   90.00
_cell.angle_beta   90.00
_cell.angle_gamma   90.00
#
_symmetry.space_group_name_H-M   'P 1'
#
loop_
_entity.id
_entity.type
_entity.pdbx_description
1 polymer ?
#
loop_
_entity_poly.entity_id
_entity_poly.type
_entity_poly.pdbx_seq_one_letter_code
_entity_poly.pdbx_strand_id
1 'polypeptide(L)'
;MVEPYIRGKAIRYLEEGKVVIFAAGTGNPFFTTDTAAALRGVEMNADIMIKATKVDGIYSEDPKKNPKAKRYEVVSFDEAIQKDLKVMDATALTLCRDQQLPIAVFNIFKSGALKNILLGQNEGTLVMPNIH
;
A
#
# COMPACT_ATOMS: atom_id res chain seq x y z
N MET A 1 7.83 7.81 23.36
CA MET A 1 7.78 6.55 24.12
C MET A 1 7.73 5.42 23.11
N VAL A 2 8.54 4.38 23.28
CA VAL A 2 8.52 3.18 22.43
C VAL A 2 8.02 2.04 23.31
N GLU A 3 7.02 1.29 22.84
CA GLU A 3 6.42 0.19 23.58
C GLU A 3 6.18 -1.02 22.66
N PRO A 4 6.06 -2.24 23.21
CA PRO A 4 5.68 -3.42 22.43
C PRO A 4 4.35 -3.22 21.72
N TYR A 5 4.23 -3.77 20.51
CA TYR A 5 2.96 -3.71 19.78
C TYR A 5 1.87 -4.48 20.53
N ILE A 6 0.80 -3.76 20.89
CA ILE A 6 -0.44 -4.31 21.44
C ILE A 6 -1.57 -3.73 20.61
N ARG A 7 -2.27 -4.58 19.84
CA ARG A 7 -3.33 -4.17 18.89
C ARG A 7 -4.32 -3.18 19.51
N GLY A 8 -4.88 -3.52 20.67
CA GLY A 8 -5.88 -2.67 21.35
C GLY A 8 -5.35 -1.29 21.76
N LYS A 9 -4.07 -1.17 22.13
CA LYS A 9 -3.46 0.13 22.42
C LYS A 9 -3.28 0.97 21.17
N ALA A 10 -2.82 0.35 20.08
CA ALA A 10 -2.63 1.05 18.81
C ALA A 10 -3.96 1.60 18.28
N ILE A 11 -5.03 0.80 18.32
CA ILE A 11 -6.38 1.24 17.94
C ILE A 11 -6.82 2.41 18.82
N ARG A 12 -6.69 2.31 20.14
CA ARG A 12 -7.04 3.41 21.05
C ARG A 12 -6.28 4.69 20.74
N TYR A 13 -5.00 4.62 20.40
CA TYR A 13 -4.24 5.80 20.01
C TYR A 13 -4.77 6.43 18.71
N LEU A 14 -5.17 5.62 17.73
CA LEU A 14 -5.82 6.12 16.51
C LEU A 14 -7.18 6.78 16.83
N GLU A 15 -8.00 6.17 17.70
CA GLU A 15 -9.27 6.73 18.16
C GLU A 15 -9.11 8.06 18.92
N GLU A 16 -8.00 8.22 19.65
CA GLU A 16 -7.59 9.47 20.30
C GLU A 16 -7.00 10.51 19.33
N GLY A 17 -7.00 10.23 18.02
CA GLY A 17 -6.48 11.13 16.98
C GLY A 17 -4.96 11.21 16.92
N LYS A 18 -4.25 10.23 17.49
CA LYS A 18 -2.78 10.19 17.47
C LYS A 18 -2.27 9.46 16.23
N VAL A 19 -1.10 9.90 15.76
CA VAL A 19 -0.34 9.16 14.74
C VAL A 19 0.40 8.01 15.41
N VAL A 20 0.20 6.79 14.90
CA VAL A 20 0.88 5.58 15.36
C VAL A 20 1.96 5.20 14.35
N ILE A 21 3.19 5.03 14.82
CA ILE A 21 4.33 4.61 14.01
C ILE A 21 4.68 3.17 14.38
N PHE A 22 4.49 2.23 13.46
CA PHE A 22 4.94 0.85 13.61
C PHE A 22 6.40 0.71 13.17
N ALA A 23 7.23 0.14 14.04
CA ALA A 23 8.64 -0.12 13.77
C ALA A 23 8.94 -1.62 13.80
N ALA A 24 10.15 -2.00 13.36
CA ALA A 24 10.64 -3.38 13.27
C ALA A 24 9.88 -4.32 12.31
N GLY A 25 9.03 -3.78 11.43
CA GLY A 25 8.31 -4.55 10.43
C GLY A 25 7.40 -5.62 11.05
N THR A 26 7.51 -6.86 10.58
CA THR A 26 6.80 -8.02 11.15
C THR A 26 7.49 -8.57 12.41
N GLY A 27 8.69 -8.08 12.73
CA GLY A 27 9.56 -8.64 13.78
C GLY A 27 10.27 -9.94 13.37
N ASN A 28 10.06 -10.44 12.14
CA ASN A 28 10.60 -11.70 11.65
C ASN A 28 11.54 -11.49 10.45
N PRO A 29 12.62 -12.28 10.32
CA PRO A 29 13.44 -12.28 9.13
C PRO A 29 12.64 -12.77 7.90
N PHE A 30 13.15 -12.50 6.71
CA PHE A 30 12.58 -12.91 5.41
C PHE A 30 11.30 -12.19 4.98
N PHE A 31 10.76 -11.27 5.79
CA PHE A 31 9.62 -10.44 5.44
C PHE A 31 10.04 -9.01 5.06
N THR A 32 9.32 -8.40 4.12
CA THR A 32 9.56 -7.02 3.72
C THR A 32 8.79 -6.05 4.61
N THR A 33 9.10 -4.76 4.48
CA THR A 33 8.31 -3.69 5.07
C THR A 33 6.93 -3.57 4.45
N ASP A 34 6.77 -3.93 3.18
CA ASP A 34 5.45 -3.97 2.52
C ASP A 34 4.56 -5.04 3.16
N THR A 35 5.11 -6.22 3.49
CA THR A 35 4.36 -7.25 4.22
C THR A 35 3.94 -6.77 5.60
N ALA A 36 4.83 -6.06 6.31
CA ALA A 36 4.49 -5.48 7.61
C ALA A 36 3.38 -4.42 7.51
N ALA A 37 3.43 -3.57 6.48
CA ALA A 37 2.41 -2.55 6.24
C ALA A 37 1.05 -3.18 5.92
N ALA A 38 1.02 -4.22 5.08
CA ALA A 38 -0.19 -4.99 4.81
C ALA A 38 -0.76 -5.61 6.10
N LEU A 39 0.10 -6.29 6.89
CA LEU A 39 -0.31 -6.91 8.15
C LEU A 39 -0.89 -5.89 9.14
N ARG A 40 -0.19 -4.77 9.37
CA ARG A 40 -0.68 -3.74 10.30
C ARG A 40 -1.91 -3.03 9.77
N GLY A 41 -2.01 -2.79 8.46
CA GLY A 41 -3.21 -2.24 7.83
C GLY A 41 -4.44 -3.11 8.11
N VAL A 42 -4.32 -4.42 7.87
CA VAL A 42 -5.39 -5.39 8.18
C VAL A 42 -5.72 -5.40 9.67
N GLU A 43 -4.71 -5.54 10.54
CA GLU A 43 -4.95 -5.59 11.98
C GLU A 43 -5.60 -4.31 12.53
N MET A 44 -5.28 -3.14 11.96
CA MET A 44 -5.85 -1.85 12.33
C MET A 44 -7.19 -1.56 11.63
N ASN A 45 -7.71 -2.47 10.81
CA ASN A 45 -8.90 -2.25 9.98
C ASN A 45 -8.79 -0.96 9.14
N ALA A 46 -7.63 -0.71 8.54
CA ALA A 46 -7.43 0.45 7.68
C ALA A 46 -8.30 0.35 6.43
N ASP A 47 -8.86 1.48 5.98
CA ASP A 47 -9.68 1.53 4.77
C ASP A 47 -8.83 1.34 3.50
N ILE A 48 -7.56 1.73 3.54
CA ILE A 48 -6.62 1.66 2.42
C ILE A 48 -5.17 1.62 2.90
N MET A 49 -4.33 0.86 2.21
CA MET A 49 -2.87 0.91 2.35
C MET A 49 -2.28 1.88 1.33
N ILE A 50 -1.63 2.94 1.78
CA ILE A 50 -0.98 3.91 0.88
C ILE A 50 0.52 3.63 0.81
N LYS A 51 1.01 3.27 -0.39
CA LYS A 51 2.42 2.99 -0.70
C LYS A 51 3.09 4.16 -1.41
N ALA A 52 3.87 4.91 -0.66
CA ALA A 52 4.71 5.99 -1.17
C ALA A 52 5.95 5.44 -1.89
N THR A 53 6.17 5.85 -3.14
CA THR A 53 7.31 5.41 -3.96
C THR A 53 7.99 6.59 -4.67
N LYS A 54 9.04 6.30 -5.46
CA LYS A 54 9.74 7.30 -6.29
C LYS A 54 9.11 7.49 -7.68
N VAL A 55 8.19 6.61 -8.07
CA VAL A 55 7.45 6.69 -9.33
C VAL A 55 5.99 7.03 -9.02
N ASP A 56 5.28 7.55 -10.00
CA ASP A 56 3.91 8.07 -9.84
C ASP A 56 2.82 7.01 -10.03
N GLY A 57 3.16 5.72 -9.92
CA GLY A 57 2.19 4.63 -9.96
C GLY A 57 2.81 3.29 -10.36
N ILE A 58 1.95 2.35 -10.70
CA ILE A 58 2.29 1.03 -11.23
C ILE A 58 2.28 1.13 -12.76
N TYR A 59 3.33 0.59 -13.38
CA TYR A 59 3.51 0.59 -14.82
C TYR A 59 3.52 -0.84 -15.38
N SER A 60 3.21 -0.97 -16.67
CA SER A 60 3.33 -2.25 -17.38
C SER A 60 4.74 -2.82 -17.36
N GLU A 61 5.74 -1.93 -17.37
CA GLU A 61 7.18 -2.25 -17.34
C GLU A 61 7.93 -1.12 -16.63
N ASP A 62 9.24 -1.26 -16.40
CA ASP A 62 10.04 -0.18 -15.81
C ASP A 62 10.09 1.06 -16.75
N PRO A 63 9.47 2.19 -16.38
CA PRO A 63 9.39 3.37 -17.24
C PRO A 63 10.75 4.04 -17.48
N LYS A 64 11.77 3.72 -16.66
CA LYS A 64 13.14 4.20 -16.89
C LYS A 64 13.86 3.43 -17.98
N LYS A 65 13.45 2.19 -18.24
CA LYS A 65 14.05 1.31 -19.26
C LYS A 65 13.24 1.28 -20.55
N ASN A 66 11.92 1.36 -20.45
CA ASN A 66 11.02 1.35 -21.59
C ASN A 66 10.16 2.64 -21.63
N PRO A 67 10.40 3.56 -22.58
CA PRO A 67 9.59 4.77 -22.71
C PRO A 67 8.15 4.50 -23.16
N LYS A 68 7.84 3.28 -23.62
CA LYS A 68 6.47 2.84 -23.96
C LYS A 68 5.71 2.27 -22.75
N ALA A 69 6.32 2.22 -21.57
CA ALA A 69 5.67 1.72 -20.37
C ALA A 69 4.42 2.56 -20.06
N LYS A 70 3.28 1.88 -19.86
CA LYS A 70 2.01 2.52 -19.58
C LYS A 70 1.72 2.47 -18.09
N ARG A 71 1.38 3.62 -17.50
CA ARG A 71 0.90 3.70 -16.12
C ARG A 71 -0.56 3.23 -16.07
N TYR A 72 -0.88 2.42 -15.06
CA TYR A 72 -2.26 2.06 -14.77
C TYR A 72 -2.89 3.11 -13.85
N GLU A 73 -4.16 3.44 -14.05
CA GLU A 73 -4.92 4.26 -13.08
C GLU A 73 -5.55 3.37 -12.01
N VAL A 74 -6.20 2.30 -12.44
CA VAL A 74 -6.78 1.26 -11.60
C VAL A 74 -6.33 -0.09 -12.10
N VAL A 75 -6.04 -1.01 -11.19
CA VAL A 75 -5.70 -2.40 -11.49
C VAL A 75 -6.36 -3.32 -10.45
N SER A 76 -6.83 -4.49 -10.86
CA SER A 76 -7.31 -5.48 -9.90
C SER A 76 -6.15 -6.23 -9.25
N PHE A 77 -6.36 -6.81 -8.08
CA PHE A 77 -5.36 -7.71 -7.48
C PHE A 77 -4.97 -8.87 -8.41
N ASP A 78 -5.96 -9.48 -9.07
CA ASP A 78 -5.70 -10.61 -9.94
C ASP A 78 -4.93 -10.19 -11.19
N GLU A 79 -5.24 -9.02 -11.76
CA GLU A 79 -4.47 -8.48 -12.88
C GLU A 79 -3.03 -8.17 -12.46
N ALA A 80 -2.83 -7.58 -11.28
CA ALA A 80 -1.49 -7.29 -10.76
C ALA A 80 -0.66 -8.57 -10.57
N ILE A 81 -1.28 -9.65 -10.09
CA ILE A 81 -0.63 -10.96 -9.93
C ILE A 81 -0.37 -11.62 -11.29
N GLN A 82 -1.38 -11.70 -12.16
CA GLN A 82 -1.27 -12.35 -13.47
C GLN A 82 -0.23 -11.70 -14.38
N LYS A 83 -0.12 -10.37 -14.33
CA LYS A 83 0.85 -9.59 -15.12
C LYS A 83 2.20 -9.40 -14.41
N ASP A 84 2.40 -9.98 -13.24
CA ASP A 84 3.61 -9.81 -12.39
C ASP A 84 3.99 -8.32 -12.22
N LEU A 85 2.98 -7.47 -12.00
CA LEU A 85 3.20 -6.03 -11.82
C LEU A 85 3.96 -5.77 -10.52
N LYS A 86 4.96 -4.89 -10.58
CA LYS A 86 5.83 -4.56 -9.44
C LYS A 86 5.15 -3.57 -8.48
N VAL A 87 4.10 -4.05 -7.79
CA VAL A 87 3.39 -3.31 -6.74
C VAL A 87 4.14 -3.38 -5.41
N MET A 88 4.36 -4.61 -4.95
CA MET A 88 5.09 -5.02 -3.74
C MET A 88 5.49 -6.49 -3.87
N ASP A 89 6.10 -7.09 -2.85
CA ASP A 89 6.35 -8.54 -2.85
C ASP A 89 5.03 -9.34 -2.87
N ALA A 90 5.11 -10.57 -3.38
CA ALA A 90 3.94 -11.42 -3.59
C ALA A 90 3.18 -11.74 -2.28
N THR A 91 3.89 -11.85 -1.15
CA THR A 91 3.29 -12.14 0.16
C THR A 91 2.40 -10.98 0.61
N ALA A 92 2.92 -9.75 0.54
CA ALA A 92 2.17 -8.55 0.87
C ALA A 92 0.96 -8.33 -0.06
N LEU A 93 1.15 -8.52 -1.37
CA LEU A 93 0.07 -8.37 -2.35
C LEU A 93 -1.06 -9.37 -2.13
N THR A 94 -0.70 -10.63 -1.86
CA THR A 94 -1.67 -11.70 -1.57
C THR A 94 -2.42 -11.43 -0.28
N LEU A 95 -1.73 -10.98 0.78
CA LEU A 95 -2.38 -10.62 2.04
C LEU A 95 -3.41 -9.50 1.86
N CYS A 96 -3.06 -8.43 1.13
CA CYS A 96 -4.01 -7.36 0.84
C CYS A 96 -5.21 -7.84 0.01
N ARG A 97 -4.99 -8.70 -0.99
CA ARG A 97 -6.07 -9.28 -1.79
C ARG A 97 -7.03 -10.10 -0.92
N ASP A 98 -6.49 -11.03 -0.14
CA ASP A 98 -7.27 -11.99 0.63
C ASP A 98 -8.06 -11.30 1.76
N GLN A 99 -7.55 -10.16 2.26
CA GLN A 99 -8.22 -9.31 3.26
C GLN A 99 -8.99 -8.14 2.63
N GLN A 100 -9.07 -8.08 1.31
CA GLN A 100 -9.75 -7.02 0.54
C GLN A 100 -9.28 -5.59 0.90
N LEU A 101 -8.03 -5.42 1.33
CA LEU A 101 -7.44 -4.14 1.71
C LEU A 101 -6.90 -3.42 0.45
N PRO A 102 -7.56 -2.38 -0.08
CA PRO A 102 -7.11 -1.69 -1.28
C PRO A 102 -5.75 -1.03 -1.09
N ILE A 103 -5.02 -0.81 -2.19
CA ILE A 103 -3.70 -0.16 -2.15
C ILE A 103 -3.66 1.04 -3.09
N ALA A 104 -3.14 2.17 -2.62
CA ALA A 104 -2.79 3.30 -3.47
C ALA A 104 -1.26 3.43 -3.60
N VAL A 105 -0.73 3.37 -4.83
CA VAL A 105 0.70 3.57 -5.11
C VAL A 105 0.91 4.95 -5.72
N PHE A 106 1.77 5.78 -5.13
CA PHE A 106 1.98 7.15 -5.60
C PHE A 106 3.41 7.65 -5.43
N ASN A 107 3.72 8.82 -6.03
CA ASN A 107 5.01 9.47 -5.89
C ASN A 107 5.05 10.40 -4.67
N ILE A 108 5.90 10.09 -3.70
CA ILE A 108 6.06 10.89 -2.47
C ILE A 108 6.63 12.29 -2.73
N PHE A 109 7.38 12.48 -3.83
CA PHE A 109 7.99 13.77 -4.17
C PHE A 109 7.02 14.72 -4.89
N LYS A 110 5.85 14.23 -5.31
CA LYS A 110 4.82 15.09 -5.90
C LYS A 110 4.04 15.77 -4.78
N SER A 111 4.25 17.08 -4.64
CA SER A 111 3.54 17.90 -3.65
C SER A 111 2.03 17.76 -3.83
N GLY A 112 1.31 17.58 -2.72
CA GLY A 112 -0.14 17.41 -2.70
C GLY A 112 -0.64 15.99 -3.03
N ALA A 113 0.21 15.06 -3.50
CA ALA A 113 -0.27 13.75 -3.95
C ALA A 113 -0.97 12.94 -2.86
N LEU A 114 -0.45 12.91 -1.63
CA LEU A 114 -1.13 12.24 -0.52
C LEU A 114 -2.52 12.84 -0.26
N LYS A 115 -2.63 14.18 -0.28
CA LYS A 115 -3.91 14.87 -0.11
C LYS A 115 -4.89 14.52 -1.24
N ASN A 116 -4.41 14.47 -2.48
CA ASN A 116 -5.22 14.12 -3.64
C ASN A 116 -5.83 12.71 -3.49
N ILE A 117 -5.02 11.73 -3.06
CA ILE A 117 -5.47 10.36 -2.79
C ILE A 117 -6.55 10.34 -1.71
N LEU A 118 -6.32 11.03 -0.59
CA LEU A 118 -7.29 11.09 0.52
C LEU A 118 -8.60 11.79 0.14
N LEU A 119 -8.58 12.67 -0.86
CA LEU A 119 -9.76 13.34 -1.42
C LEU A 119 -10.40 12.57 -2.58
N GLY A 120 -9.91 11.37 -2.92
CA GLY A 120 -10.45 10.56 -4.02
C GLY A 120 -10.16 11.12 -5.42
N GLN A 121 -9.16 11.99 -5.56
CA GLN A 121 -8.74 12.52 -6.86
C GLN A 121 -7.87 11.49 -7.60
N ASN A 122 -7.81 11.60 -8.93
CA ASN A 122 -6.96 10.74 -9.76
C ASN A 122 -5.47 11.04 -9.51
N GLU A 123 -4.85 10.24 -8.65
CA GLU A 123 -3.45 10.34 -8.27
C GLU A 123 -2.89 8.93 -8.03
N GLY A 124 -1.75 8.63 -8.65
CA GLY A 124 -1.15 7.31 -8.51
C GLY A 124 -1.90 6.21 -9.24
N THR A 125 -1.71 4.98 -8.78
CA THR A 125 -2.48 3.80 -9.21
C THR A 125 -3.21 3.19 -8.02
N LEU A 126 -4.49 2.89 -8.20
CA LEU A 126 -5.30 2.18 -7.22
C LEU A 126 -5.35 0.68 -7.54
N VAL A 127 -5.04 -0.16 -6.56
CA VAL A 127 -5.21 -1.61 -6.60
C VAL A 127 -6.44 -1.98 -5.80
N MET A 128 -7.42 -2.60 -6.45
CA MET A 128 -8.71 -2.92 -5.84
C MET A 128 -9.06 -4.41 -5.94
N PRO A 129 -9.97 -4.90 -5.06
CA PRO A 129 -10.68 -6.16 -5.29
C PRO A 129 -11.31 -6.20 -6.68
N ASN A 130 -11.45 -7.39 -7.25
CA ASN A 130 -12.14 -7.55 -8.53
C ASN A 130 -13.54 -6.94 -8.42
N ILE A 131 -13.84 -6.01 -9.32
CA ILE A 131 -15.18 -5.48 -9.49
C ILE A 131 -15.92 -6.52 -10.34
N HIS A 132 -16.78 -7.31 -9.70
CA HIS A 132 -17.78 -8.13 -10.39
C HIS A 132 -19.00 -7.27 -10.74
#